data_AF-A0A355T6J6-F1
#
_entry.id   AF-A0A355T6J6-F1
#
_cell.length_a   1.000
_cell.length_b   1.000
_cell.length_c   1.000
_cell.angle_alpha   90.00
_cell.angle_beta   90.00
_cell.angle_gamma   90.00
#
_symmetry.space_group_name_H-M   'P 1'
#
loop_
_entity.id
_entity.type
_entity.pdbx_description
1 polymer ?
#
loop_
_entity_poly.entity_id
_entity_poly.type
_entity_poly.pdbx_seq_one_letter_code
_entity_poly.pdbx_strand_id
1 'polypeptide(L)'
;SKTPDDGQSLNTKSPFVYIDMSVKDAYVEEWKKKVRVRIKRSDGVIALVSKNSLQSAGQKWEIACAKEEGIPIRGIWAYTNDRTNIAGLNTKAWTWDNVKAFIDSL
;
A
#
# COMPACT_ATOMS: atom_id res chain seq x y z
N SER A 1 31.51 -38.97 7.12
CA SER A 1 31.39 -38.05 5.97
C SER A 1 30.07 -37.31 6.08
N LYS A 2 30.09 -35.98 6.19
CA LYS A 2 28.90 -35.11 6.27
C LYS A 2 28.32 -34.92 4.86
N THR A 3 27.00 -34.95 4.75
CA THR A 3 26.24 -34.22 3.73
C THR A 3 25.23 -33.34 4.47
N PRO A 4 25.20 -32.01 4.24
CA PRO A 4 24.15 -31.15 4.75
C PRO A 4 22.89 -31.35 3.91
N ASP A 5 21.78 -31.68 4.56
CA ASP A 5 20.46 -31.64 3.95
C ASP A 5 20.09 -30.17 3.74
N ASP A 6 19.92 -29.82 2.47
CA ASP A 6 19.61 -28.49 1.96
C ASP A 6 18.50 -27.83 2.78
N GLY A 7 18.81 -26.62 3.26
CA GLY A 7 17.91 -25.82 4.04
C GLY A 7 16.55 -25.71 3.37
N GLN A 8 15.51 -26.13 4.08
CA GLN A 8 14.15 -25.65 3.87
C GLN A 8 14.13 -24.15 4.15
N SER A 9 14.68 -23.39 3.21
CA SER A 9 14.36 -21.99 3.00
C SER A 9 12.87 -21.99 2.72
N LEU A 10 12.09 -21.60 3.73
CA LEU A 10 10.73 -21.11 3.57
C LEU A 10 10.78 -19.98 2.55
N ASN A 11 10.72 -20.36 1.28
CA ASN A 11 10.74 -19.49 0.12
C ASN A 11 9.34 -18.87 0.00
N THR A 12 8.90 -18.19 1.05
CA THR A 12 7.77 -17.28 1.04
C THR A 12 8.26 -16.01 0.36
N LYS A 13 8.61 -16.13 -0.93
CA LYS A 13 8.84 -14.99 -1.83
C LYS A 13 7.50 -14.30 -2.08
N SER A 14 6.99 -13.63 -1.06
CA SER A 14 6.12 -12.49 -1.29
C SER A 14 7.06 -11.32 -1.58
N PRO A 15 7.16 -10.80 -2.83
CA PRO A 15 8.02 -9.67 -3.16
C PRO A 15 7.50 -8.34 -2.58
N PHE A 16 6.49 -8.37 -1.70
CA PHE A 16 5.80 -7.19 -1.20
C PHE A 16 5.81 -7.15 0.32
N VAL A 17 6.11 -5.97 0.86
CA VAL A 17 6.01 -5.66 2.29
C VAL A 17 4.74 -4.86 2.49
N TYR A 18 3.80 -5.39 3.27
CA TYR A 18 2.61 -4.66 3.68
C TYR A 18 2.92 -3.82 4.92
N ILE A 19 2.81 -2.49 4.80
CA ILE A 19 3.03 -1.56 5.92
C ILE A 19 1.72 -0.82 6.17
N ASP A 20 1.12 -1.04 7.35
CA ASP A 20 0.01 -0.22 7.82
C ASP A 20 0.55 1.15 8.27
N MET A 21 0.17 2.22 7.56
CA MET A 21 0.71 3.56 7.75
C MET A 21 -0.26 4.50 8.51
N SER A 22 -1.32 3.97 9.12
CA SER A 22 -2.36 4.78 9.77
C SER A 22 -1.85 5.41 11.07
N VAL A 23 -1.50 6.70 11.05
CA VAL A 23 -1.11 7.47 12.24
C VAL A 23 -2.34 8.07 12.94
N LYS A 24 -2.43 7.93 14.27
CA LYS A 24 -3.51 8.52 15.08
C LYS A 24 -3.17 9.86 15.73
N ASP A 25 -1.91 10.18 16.03
CA ASP A 25 -1.40 11.54 16.24
C ASP A 25 0.12 11.52 16.48
N ALA A 26 0.76 12.70 16.48
CA ALA A 26 2.12 13.08 16.92
C ALA A 26 3.08 13.58 15.81
N TYR A 27 3.22 14.91 15.72
CA TYR A 27 4.18 15.69 14.91
C TYR A 27 4.04 15.61 13.39
N VAL A 28 3.16 16.46 12.84
CA VAL A 28 2.64 16.43 11.46
C VAL A 28 3.73 16.39 10.38
N GLU A 29 4.91 16.94 10.62
CA GLU A 29 6.00 16.99 9.63
C GLU A 29 6.93 15.78 9.64
N GLU A 30 7.29 15.26 10.81
CA GLU A 30 8.22 14.13 10.91
C GLU A 30 7.58 12.84 10.39
N TRP A 31 6.30 12.62 10.68
CA TRP A 31 5.59 11.46 10.14
C TRP A 31 5.52 11.53 8.61
N LYS A 32 5.23 12.71 8.04
CA LYS A 32 5.20 12.92 6.58
C LYS A 32 6.55 12.64 5.94
N LYS A 33 7.64 13.13 6.54
CA LYS A 33 9.01 12.84 6.05
C LYS A 33 9.28 11.33 6.03
N LYS A 34 8.93 10.62 7.10
CA LYS A 34 9.12 9.15 7.18
C LYS A 34 8.26 8.40 6.16
N VAL A 35 6.99 8.78 6.00
CA VAL A 35 6.08 8.15 5.03
C VAL A 35 6.52 8.43 3.59
N ARG A 36 6.93 9.66 3.27
CA ARG A 36 7.46 10.01 1.96
C ARG A 36 8.68 9.17 1.57
N VAL A 37 9.63 8.99 2.49
CA VAL A 37 10.82 8.15 2.24
C VAL A 37 10.44 6.71 1.95
N ARG A 38 9.40 6.18 2.60
CA ARG A 38 8.90 4.82 2.34
C ARG A 38 8.23 4.73 0.97
N ILE A 39 7.31 5.64 0.68
CA ILE A 39 6.62 5.72 -0.63
C ILE A 39 7.65 5.77 -1.76
N LYS A 40 8.65 6.65 -1.66
CA LYS A 40 9.75 6.78 -2.65
C LYS A 40 10.53 5.49 -2.91
N ARG A 41 10.61 4.60 -1.93
CA ARG A 41 11.36 3.33 -2.02
C ARG A 41 10.48 2.16 -2.45
N SER A 42 9.17 2.37 -2.57
CA SER A 42 8.22 1.35 -2.98
C SER A 42 8.06 1.34 -4.49
N ASP A 43 7.96 0.16 -5.08
CA ASP A 43 7.61 0.00 -6.50
C ASP A 43 6.13 0.35 -6.76
N GLY A 44 5.28 0.25 -5.74
CA GLY A 44 3.88 0.66 -5.81
C GLY A 44 3.20 0.76 -4.43
N VAL A 45 2.04 1.40 -4.40
CA VAL A 45 1.24 1.63 -3.18
C VAL A 45 -0.19 1.11 -3.35
N ILE A 46 -0.66 0.31 -2.39
CA ILE A 46 -2.07 -0.08 -2.29
C ILE A 46 -2.71 0.72 -1.15
N ALA A 47 -3.69 1.56 -1.48
CA ALA A 47 -4.46 2.32 -0.51
C ALA A 47 -5.76 1.58 -0.19
N LEU A 48 -5.96 1.21 1.08
CA LEU A 48 -7.23 0.66 1.54
C LEU A 48 -8.26 1.78 1.66
N VAL A 49 -9.34 1.67 0.89
CA VAL A 49 -10.41 2.66 0.80
C VAL A 49 -11.62 2.17 1.58
N SER A 50 -12.04 2.96 2.56
CA SER A 50 -13.27 2.77 3.31
C SER A 50 -14.03 4.10 3.43
N LYS A 51 -15.29 4.09 3.87
CA LYS A 51 -16.04 5.32 4.19
C LYS A 51 -15.29 6.26 5.14
N ASN A 52 -14.49 5.71 6.06
CA ASN A 52 -13.67 6.47 7.00
C ASN A 52 -12.41 7.08 6.35
N SER A 53 -11.97 6.49 5.22
CA SER A 53 -10.81 6.97 4.45
C SER A 53 -10.99 8.37 3.86
N LEU A 54 -12.23 8.78 3.59
CA LEU A 54 -12.52 10.14 3.11
C LEU A 54 -12.23 11.22 4.17
N GLN A 55 -12.22 10.85 5.44
CA GLN A 55 -12.12 11.78 6.55
C GLN A 55 -10.70 11.92 7.11
N SER A 56 -9.79 10.97 6.82
CA SER A 56 -8.41 11.06 7.31
C SER A 56 -7.57 11.99 6.44
N ALA A 57 -7.09 13.09 7.04
CA ALA A 57 -6.11 13.98 6.42
C ALA A 57 -4.80 13.25 6.07
N GLY A 58 -4.46 12.20 6.83
CA GLY A 58 -3.30 11.34 6.56
C GLY A 58 -3.43 10.62 5.22
N GLN A 59 -4.55 9.92 5.00
CA GLN A 59 -4.74 9.14 3.78
C GLN A 59 -4.81 10.00 2.51
N LYS A 60 -5.40 11.21 2.59
CA LYS A 60 -5.35 12.17 1.48
C LYS A 60 -3.93 12.60 1.16
N TRP A 61 -3.13 12.83 2.20
CA TRP A 61 -1.74 13.25 2.03
C TRP A 61 -0.88 12.11 1.46
N GLU A 62 -1.07 10.86 1.89
CA GLU A 62 -0.35 9.70 1.35
C GLU A 62 -0.63 9.50 -0.15
N ILE A 63 -1.89 9.60 -0.56
CA ILE A 63 -2.30 9.50 -1.97
C ILE A 63 -1.71 10.64 -2.79
N ALA A 64 -1.73 11.86 -2.26
CA ALA A 64 -1.11 13.01 -2.92
C ALA A 64 0.41 12.81 -3.05
N CYS A 65 1.08 12.41 -1.97
CA CYS A 65 2.51 12.18 -1.93
C CYS A 65 2.93 11.09 -2.93
N ALA A 66 2.22 9.96 -3.01
CA ALA A 66 2.52 8.92 -4.00
C ALA A 66 2.41 9.44 -5.45
N LYS A 67 1.39 10.25 -5.74
CA LYS A 67 1.24 10.88 -7.06
C LYS A 67 2.35 11.89 -7.35
N GLU A 68 2.71 12.71 -6.38
CA GLU A 68 3.81 13.69 -6.49
C GLU A 68 5.16 13.01 -6.73
N GLU A 69 5.37 11.84 -6.12
CA GLU A 69 6.59 11.04 -6.30
C GLU A 69 6.57 10.13 -7.54
N GLY A 70 5.47 10.14 -8.31
CA GLY A 70 5.33 9.31 -9.50
C GLY A 70 5.22 7.80 -9.20
N ILE A 71 4.93 7.43 -7.96
CA ILE A 71 4.80 6.03 -7.55
C ILE A 71 3.41 5.51 -7.93
N PRO A 72 3.31 4.37 -8.64
CA PRO A 72 2.02 3.77 -8.98
C PRO A 72 1.17 3.52 -7.74
N ILE A 73 -0.09 3.95 -7.78
CA ILE A 73 -1.02 3.79 -6.65
C ILE A 73 -2.35 3.16 -7.08
N ARG A 74 -2.81 2.18 -6.30
CA ARG A 74 -4.08 1.47 -6.49
C ARG A 74 -4.94 1.59 -5.24
N GLY A 75 -6.17 2.05 -5.41
CA GLY A 75 -7.18 1.95 -4.35
C GLY A 75 -7.78 0.55 -4.33
N ILE A 76 -8.01 -0.01 -3.14
CA ILE A 76 -8.82 -1.21 -2.96
C ILE A 76 -9.86 -0.98 -1.87
N TRP A 77 -11.14 -1.26 -2.14
CA TRP A 77 -12.17 -1.18 -1.10
C TRP A 77 -11.92 -2.22 -0.01
N ALA A 78 -11.79 -1.75 1.23
CA ALA A 78 -11.54 -2.60 2.40
C ALA A 78 -12.74 -3.49 2.74
N TYR A 79 -13.95 -3.07 2.36
CA TYR A 79 -15.19 -3.81 2.57
C TYR A 79 -15.92 -4.03 1.25
N THR A 80 -16.54 -5.21 1.09
CA THR A 80 -17.24 -5.63 -0.13
C THR A 80 -18.34 -4.67 -0.57
N ASN A 81 -19.05 -4.08 0.41
CA ASN A 81 -20.15 -3.15 0.20
C ASN A 81 -19.71 -1.69 0.18
N ASP A 82 -18.41 -1.41 0.22
CA ASP A 82 -17.90 -0.05 0.09
C ASP A 82 -17.73 0.32 -1.38
N ARG A 83 -18.17 1.53 -1.73
CA ARG A 83 -18.00 2.14 -3.06
C ARG A 83 -17.49 3.57 -2.94
N THR A 84 -16.83 3.87 -1.82
CA THR A 84 -16.20 5.15 -1.57
C THR A 84 -15.24 5.47 -2.72
N ASN A 85 -15.44 6.63 -3.33
CA ASN A 85 -14.63 7.11 -4.42
C ASN A 85 -13.67 8.19 -3.90
N ILE A 86 -12.37 7.98 -4.09
CA ILE A 86 -11.36 9.00 -3.81
C ILE A 86 -10.94 9.62 -5.15
N ALA A 87 -11.13 10.93 -5.28
CA ALA A 87 -10.84 11.64 -6.52
C ALA A 87 -9.39 11.40 -7.01
N GLY A 88 -9.27 10.96 -8.26
CA GLY A 88 -8.00 10.64 -8.89
C GLY A 88 -7.30 9.39 -8.35
N LEU A 89 -7.97 8.53 -7.58
CA LEU A 89 -7.46 7.21 -7.20
C LEU A 89 -8.34 6.13 -7.86
N ASN A 90 -7.76 5.36 -8.76
CA ASN A 90 -8.46 4.22 -9.36
C ASN A 90 -8.66 3.14 -8.28
N THR A 91 -9.91 2.96 -7.86
CA THR A 91 -10.27 2.05 -6.76
C THR A 91 -10.98 0.82 -7.30
N LYS A 92 -10.55 -0.38 -6.86
CA LYS A 92 -11.11 -1.66 -7.27
C LYS A 92 -11.59 -2.47 -6.07
N ALA A 93 -12.37 -3.52 -6.35
CA ALA A 93 -12.77 -4.48 -5.31
C ALA A 93 -11.56 -5.30 -4.85
N TRP A 94 -11.55 -5.67 -3.56
CA TRP A 94 -10.58 -6.62 -3.03
C TRP A 94 -10.81 -8.00 -3.64
N THR A 95 -10.10 -8.28 -4.72
CA THR A 95 -10.00 -9.60 -5.34
C THR A 95 -8.53 -9.90 -5.64
N TRP A 96 -8.16 -11.17 -5.60
CA TRP A 96 -6.80 -11.57 -5.93
C TRP A 96 -6.38 -11.12 -7.34
N ASP A 97 -7.27 -11.25 -8.33
CA ASP A 97 -7.03 -10.76 -9.70
C ASP A 97 -6.69 -9.26 -9.74
N ASN A 98 -7.41 -8.41 -9.00
CA ASN A 98 -7.14 -6.97 -9.01
C ASN A 98 -5.80 -6.63 -8.35
N VAL A 99 -5.44 -7.34 -7.27
CA VAL A 99 -4.17 -7.15 -6.58
C VAL A 99 -3.01 -7.66 -7.43
N LYS A 100 -3.12 -8.87 -7.97
CA LYS A 100 -2.13 -9.47 -8.87
C LYS A 100 -1.91 -8.61 -10.12
N ALA A 101 -2.98 -8.17 -10.78
CA ALA A 101 -2.88 -7.32 -11.97
C ALA A 101 -2.20 -5.98 -11.69
N PHE A 102 -2.33 -5.44 -10.47
CA PHE A 102 -1.59 -4.25 -10.08
C PHE A 102 -0.11 -4.57 -9.87
N ILE A 103 0.21 -5.62 -9.13
CA ILE A 103 1.60 -6.03 -8.87
C ILE A 103 2.33 -6.37 -10.18
N ASP A 104 1.68 -7.08 -11.11
CA ASP A 104 2.23 -7.43 -12.43
C ASP A 104 2.45 -6.18 -13.33
N SER A 105 1.89 -5.02 -12.96
CA SER A 105 2.03 -3.76 -13.73
C SER A 105 3.10 -2.81 -13.19
N LEU A 106 3.72 -3.13 -12.05
CA LEU A 106 4.81 -2.36 -11.44
C LEU A 106 6.15 -2.72 -12.09
#